data_AF-A0AA39K9H8-F1
#
_entry.id   AF-A0AA39K9H8-F1
#
_cell.length_a   1.000
_cell.length_b   1.000
_cell.length_c   1.000
_cell.angle_alpha   90.00
_cell.angle_beta   90.00
_cell.angle_gamma   90.00
#
_symmetry.space_group_name_H-M   'P 1'
#
loop_
_entity.id
_entity.type
_entity.pdbx_description
1 polymer ?
#
loop_
_entity_poly.entity_id
_entity_poly.type
_entity_poly.pdbx_seq_one_letter_code
_entity_poly.pdbx_strand_id
1 'polypeptide(L)' 'IDEVSKGDRTYARLWGRLKAGTRVEINAPFIRGWHLSMIAGLVLDEGIWAVRVIEGSYTKELFLDYLRTDVV' A
#
# COMPACT_ATOMS: atom_id res chain seq x y z
N ILE A 1 -12.85 -4.09 -7.53
CA ILE A 1 -12.42 -3.66 -6.17
C ILE A 1 -11.07 -4.29 -5.94
N ASP A 2 -10.08 -3.51 -5.56
CA ASP A 2 -8.74 -4.01 -5.28
C ASP A 2 -8.12 -3.26 -4.09
N GLU A 3 -7.22 -3.93 -3.37
CA GLU A 3 -6.47 -3.35 -2.24
C GLU A 3 -5.03 -3.06 -2.66
N VAL A 4 -4.54 -1.88 -2.30
CA VAL A 4 -3.13 -1.52 -2.40
C VAL A 4 -2.59 -1.08 -1.06
N SER A 5 -1.39 -1.54 -0.75
CA SER A 5 -0.69 -1.19 0.48
C SER A 5 0.57 -0.37 0.20
N LYS A 6 0.74 0.71 0.97
CA LYS A 6 1.92 1.57 0.93
C LYS A 6 2.53 1.68 2.32
N GLY A 7 3.78 1.25 2.45
CA GLY A 7 4.55 1.40 3.68
C GLY A 7 5.70 2.40 3.54
N ASP A 8 5.98 3.14 4.62
CA ASP A 8 7.16 4.00 4.73
C ASP A 8 8.47 3.20 4.83
N ARG A 9 8.35 1.91 5.17
CA ARG A 9 9.48 0.95 5.24
C ARG A 9 10.21 0.77 3.91
N THR A 10 9.61 1.21 2.79
CA THR A 10 10.17 1.04 1.45
C THR A 10 11.05 2.18 0.95
N TYR A 11 11.47 3.13 1.82
CA TYR A 11 12.34 4.25 1.44
C TYR A 11 13.63 3.82 0.69
N ALA A 12 14.21 2.68 1.06
CA ALA A 12 15.52 2.25 0.56
C ALA A 12 15.49 1.39 -0.72
N ARG A 13 14.33 1.10 -1.32
CA ARG A 13 14.23 0.25 -2.52
C ARG A 13 14.47 1.00 -3.84
N LEU A 14 15.33 2.02 -3.84
CA LEU A 14 15.67 2.75 -5.06
C LEU A 14 17.12 2.46 -5.47
N TRP A 15 17.26 1.88 -6.66
CA TRP A 15 18.46 1.84 -7.53
C TRP A 15 19.83 1.75 -6.84
N GLY A 16 20.07 0.69 -6.08
CA GLY A 16 21.44 0.30 -5.73
C GLY A 16 22.12 -0.37 -6.93
N ARG A 17 23.02 0.34 -7.62
CA ARG A 17 23.86 -0.24 -8.69
C ARG A 17 25.32 -0.26 -8.22
N LEU A 18 25.93 -1.43 -8.21
CA LEU A 18 27.38 -1.59 -8.11
C LEU A 18 27.89 -2.47 -9.25
N LYS A 19 29.21 -2.45 -9.45
CA LYS A 19 29.87 -3.33 -10.41
C LYS A 19 29.56 -4.80 -10.07
N ALA A 20 29.40 -5.62 -11.10
CA ALA A 20 29.21 -7.06 -10.95
C ALA A 20 30.34 -7.66 -10.08
N GLY A 21 29.96 -8.49 -9.12
CA GLY A 21 30.90 -9.07 -8.14
C GLY A 21 31.17 -8.21 -6.90
N THR A 22 30.56 -7.02 -6.77
CA THR A 22 30.71 -6.18 -5.58
C THR A 22 29.46 -6.25 -4.70
N ARG A 23 29.65 -6.42 -3.38
CA ARG A 23 28.56 -6.37 -2.41
C ARG A 23 28.00 -4.95 -2.31
N VAL A 24 26.68 -4.82 -2.49
CA VAL A 24 25.97 -3.55 -2.28
C VAL A 24 25.65 -3.40 -0.80
N GLU A 25 26.12 -2.30 -0.22
CA GLU A 25 25.73 -1.85 1.11
C GLU A 25 24.87 -0.60 0.96
N ILE A 26 23.73 -0.57 1.64
CA ILE A 26 22.83 0.58 1.70
C ILE A 26 22.61 0.96 3.14
N ASN A 27 23.01 2.18 3.50
CA ASN A 27 22.68 2.76 4.78
C ASN A 27 21.28 3.37 4.66
N ALA A 28 20.31 2.68 5.25
CA ALA A 28 18.94 3.14 5.34
C ALA A 28 18.55 3.31 6.81
N PRO A 29 17.80 4.37 7.17
CA PRO A 29 17.27 4.49 8.53
C PRO A 29 16.35 3.30 8.83
N PHE A 30 16.44 2.77 10.05
CA PHE A 30 15.44 1.83 10.56
C PHE A 30 14.17 2.63 10.89
N ILE A 31 13.24 2.72 9.94
CA ILE A 31 11.99 3.43 10.13
C ILE A 31 10.98 2.49 10.81
N ARG A 32 10.48 2.86 12.00
CA ARG A 32 9.19 2.34 12.52
C ARG A 32 8.05 2.96 11.71
N GLY A 33 8.00 2.61 10.43
CA GLY A 33 7.16 3.27 9.45
C GLY A 33 5.69 2.99 9.67
N TRP A 34 4.85 3.93 9.23
CA TRP A 34 3.42 3.68 9.09
C TRP A 34 3.17 2.86 7.82
N HIS A 35 2.11 2.08 7.88
CA HIS A 35 1.63 1.29 6.76
C HIS A 35 0.21 1.74 6.51
N LEU A 36 -0.07 2.20 5.30
CA LEU A 36 -1.41 2.54 4.87
C LEU A 36 -1.88 1.48 3.90
N SER A 37 -3.09 0.98 4.10
CA SER A 37 -3.80 0.20 3.10
C SER A 37 -4.96 1.03 2.55
N MET A 38 -5.11 1.02 1.24
CA MET A 38 -6.23 1.62 0.53
C MET A 38 -6.98 0.54 -0.21
N ILE A 39 -8.30 0.57 -0.13
CA ILE A 39 -9.17 -0.22 -1.01
C ILE A 39 -9.97 0.73 -1.90
N ALA A 40 -10.08 0.38 -3.18
CA ALA A 40 -10.82 1.17 -4.16
C ALA A 40 -11.75 0.30 -5.00
N GLY A 41 -12.98 0.77 -5.19
CA GLY A 41 -13.96 0.29 -6.14
C GLY A 41 -13.94 1.12 -7.41
N LEU A 42 -13.85 0.45 -8.55
CA LEU A 42 -13.89 1.08 -9.88
C LEU A 42 -15.14 0.58 -10.62
N VAL A 43 -15.88 1.52 -11.20
CA VAL A 43 -17.00 1.28 -12.10
C VAL A 43 -16.55 1.67 -13.51
N LEU A 44 -16.94 0.88 -14.51
CA LEU A 44 -16.45 1.03 -15.89
C LEU A 44 -16.69 2.42 -16.48
N ASP A 45 -17.85 3.01 -16.19
CA ASP A 45 -18.28 4.28 -16.82
C ASP A 45 -18.01 5.52 -15.96
N GLU A 46 -17.73 5.34 -14.67
CA GLU A 46 -17.63 6.43 -13.68
C GLU A 46 -16.23 6.55 -13.06
N GLY A 47 -15.38 5.54 -13.25
CA GLY A 47 -14.06 5.49 -12.64
C GLY A 47 -14.13 5.08 -11.18
N ILE A 48 -13.41 5.78 -10.30
CA ILE A 48 -13.35 5.43 -8.87
C ILE A 48 -14.67 5.80 -8.21
N TRP A 49 -15.43 4.79 -7.80
CA TRP A 49 -16.74 4.93 -7.18
C TRP A 49 -16.67 4.98 -5.65
N ALA A 50 -15.80 4.17 -5.05
CA ALA A 50 -15.66 4.06 -3.59
C ALA A 50 -14.18 3.92 -3.21
N VAL A 51 -13.74 4.63 -2.16
CA VAL A 51 -12.36 4.57 -1.65
C VAL A 51 -12.36 4.65 -0.13
N ARG A 52 -11.54 3.80 0.49
CA ARG A 52 -11.24 3.90 1.92
C ARG A 52 -9.76 3.63 2.19
N VAL A 53 -9.14 4.52 2.98
CA VAL A 53 -7.75 4.40 3.43
C VAL A 53 -7.73 4.16 4.93
N ILE A 54 -6.93 3.19 5.37
CA ILE A 54 -6.74 2.87 6.79
C ILE A 54 -5.25 2.75 7.11
N GLU A 55 -4.92 2.93 8.39
CA GLU A 55 -3.63 2.51 8.93
C GLU A 55 -3.63 0.99 9.20
N GLY A 56 -2.52 0.34 8.89
CA GLY A 56 -2.37 -1.11 9.00
C GLY A 56 -2.91 -1.85 7.78
N SER A 57 -3.38 -3.07 8.00
CA SER A 57 -3.88 -3.97 6.95
C SER A 57 -5.38 -4.14 7.09
N TYR A 58 -6.08 -4.41 5.98
CA TYR A 58 -7.50 -4.74 6.05
C TYR A 58 -7.72 -6.06 6.76
N THR A 59 -8.66 -6.08 7.69
CA THR A 59 -9.25 -7.31 8.22
C THR A 59 -10.53 -7.63 7.45
N LYS A 60 -11.03 -8.86 7.63
CA LYS A 60 -12.31 -9.28 7.06
C LYS A 60 -13.45 -8.34 7.48
N GLU A 61 -13.46 -7.92 8.74
CA GLU A 61 -14.49 -7.06 9.31
C GLU A 61 -14.47 -5.68 8.66
N LEU A 62 -13.29 -5.08 8.52
CA LEU A 62 -13.11 -3.79 7.84
C LEU A 62 -13.52 -3.86 6.36
N PHE A 63 -13.24 -4.97 5.69
CA PHE A 63 -13.66 -5.18 4.30
C PHE A 63 -15.18 -5.30 4.18
N LEU A 64 -15.83 -6.09 5.05
CA LEU A 64 -17.29 -6.22 5.06
C LEU A 64 -17.98 -4.89 5.39
N ASP A 65 -17.39 -4.10 6.28
CA ASP A 65 -17.89 -2.76 6.58
C ASP A 65 -17.78 -1.83 5.36
N TYR A 66 -16.62 -1.80 4.70
CA TYR A 66 -16.43 -1.05 3.44
C TYR A 66 -17.49 -1.42 2.38
N LEU A 67 -17.74 -2.71 2.17
CA LEU A 67 -18.76 -3.16 1.22
C LEU A 67 -20.18 -2.69 1.56
N ARG A 68 -20.50 -2.50 2.84
CA ARG A 68 -21.84 -2.11 3.30
C ARG A 68 -22.05 -0.60 3.36
N THR A 69 -20.97 0.16 3.44
CA THR A 69 -21.03 1.59 3.77
C THR A 69 -20.53 2.48 2.64
N ASP A 70 -19.52 2.05 1.90
CA ASP A 70 -18.91 2.87 0.85
C ASP A 70 -19.27 2.41 -0.58
N VAL A 71 -19.51 1.10 -0.78
CA VAL A 71 -19.75 0.54 -2.12
C VAL A 71 -21.22 0.58 -2.53
N VAL A 72 -22.14 0.54 -1.56
CA VAL A 72 -23.60 0.42 -1.77
C VAL A 72 -24.17 1.59 -2.55
#